data_AF-A0A660RAU2-F1
#
_entry.id   AF-A0A660RAU2-F1
#
_cell.length_a   1.000
_cell.length_b   1.000
_cell.length_c   1.000
_cell.angle_alpha   90.00
_cell.angle_beta   90.00
_cell.angle_gamma   90.00
#
_symmetry.space_group_name_H-M   'P 1'
#
loop_
_entity.id
_entity.type
_entity.pdbx_description
1 polymer ?
#
loop_
_entity_poly.entity_id
_entity_poly.type
_entity_poly.pdbx_seq_one_letter_code
_entity_poly.pdbx_strand_id
1 'polypeptide(L)'
;MKSVRGKLLLGFGAVIVIVTLLCALTLFNLSSVRRVVESTRFVNDRVFEIALAKSDVLVAVQMKNEEKLKQALSDLDKTAKDIKANLKSYSKRNREILEQAISEIETLINSVKSVDLEHFDEALYTSIISKAERINDVLRKVVENLDVLQVKQLRNANVQVYIWGIVAVVFALVITFITTQSLIKPVRKVMTLIDNISNGVLNIEIEKIKSRDEIGRMAQSVEKLRGILLDVLTTVNKATNDLSATSEELSATTQNVSADLNDLANSMNSISKEAEDNSASLEEITANIEEFASAADSNAKSAQDMLS
;
A
#
# COMPACT_ATOMS: atom_id res chain seq x y z
N MET A 1 7.23 -1.72 -18.60
CA MET A 1 5.79 -1.80 -18.28
C MET A 1 5.66 -2.38 -16.87
N LYS A 2 5.23 -1.60 -15.87
CA LYS A 2 4.86 -2.13 -14.55
C LYS A 2 3.50 -1.53 -14.22
N SER A 3 2.44 -2.33 -14.38
CA SER A 3 1.07 -1.93 -14.03
C SER A 3 0.98 -1.51 -12.56
N VAL A 4 -0.02 -0.71 -12.22
CA VAL A 4 -0.40 -0.36 -10.85
C VAL A 4 -0.61 -1.64 -10.03
N ARG A 5 -1.30 -2.63 -10.61
CA ARG A 5 -1.46 -3.96 -10.02
C ARG A 5 -0.11 -4.62 -9.72
N GLY A 6 0.85 -4.56 -10.65
CA GLY A 6 2.20 -5.10 -10.45
C GLY A 6 2.97 -4.39 -9.33
N LYS A 7 2.86 -3.06 -9.22
CA LYS A 7 3.48 -2.28 -8.13
C LYS A 7 2.88 -2.64 -6.76
N LEU A 8 1.55 -2.78 -6.68
CA LEU A 8 0.87 -3.18 -5.45
C LEU A 8 1.21 -4.61 -5.04
N LEU A 9 1.16 -5.56 -5.98
CA LEU A 9 1.54 -6.95 -5.71
C LEU A 9 2.99 -7.08 -5.26
N LEU A 10 3.91 -6.30 -5.83
CA LEU A 10 5.29 -6.25 -5.36
C LEU A 10 5.40 -5.69 -3.94
N GLY A 11 4.68 -4.61 -3.62
CA GLY A 11 4.67 -4.03 -2.28
C GLY A 11 4.12 -4.99 -1.22
N PHE A 12 2.90 -5.49 -1.42
CA PHE A 12 2.27 -6.45 -0.51
C PHE A 12 3.03 -7.78 -0.46
N GLY A 13 3.49 -8.28 -1.61
CA GLY A 13 4.28 -9.50 -1.69
C GLY A 13 5.59 -9.38 -0.91
N ALA A 14 6.30 -8.25 -1.02
CA ALA A 14 7.51 -8.00 -0.24
C ALA A 14 7.22 -8.00 1.28
N VAL A 15 6.12 -7.36 1.71
CA VAL A 15 5.71 -7.36 3.12
C VAL A 15 5.41 -8.79 3.60
N ILE A 16 4.66 -9.57 2.83
CA ILE A 16 4.32 -10.96 3.17
C ILE A 16 5.60 -11.80 3.27
N VAL A 17 6.52 -11.67 2.32
CA VAL A 17 7.80 -12.40 2.35
C VAL A 17 8.61 -12.03 3.59
N ILE A 18 8.70 -10.73 3.93
CA ILE A 18 9.41 -10.28 5.13
C ILE A 18 8.77 -10.86 6.38
N VAL A 19 7.44 -10.75 6.54
CA VAL A 19 6.71 -11.29 7.70
C VAL A 19 6.87 -12.81 7.81
N THR A 20 6.79 -13.52 6.69
CA THR A 20 6.98 -14.98 6.66
C THR A 20 8.40 -15.37 7.04
N LEU A 21 9.39 -14.63 6.55
CA LEU A 21 10.81 -14.86 6.86
C LEU A 21 11.10 -14.55 8.33
N LEU A 22 10.53 -13.47 8.89
CA LEU A 22 10.58 -13.18 10.33
C LEU A 22 9.97 -14.30 11.16
N CYS A 23 8.80 -14.80 10.76
CA CYS A 23 8.12 -15.89 11.44
C CYS A 23 8.97 -17.19 11.38
N ALA A 24 9.53 -17.52 10.22
CA ALA A 24 10.40 -18.68 10.07
C ALA A 24 11.65 -18.57 10.94
N LEU A 25 12.30 -17.39 11.00
CA LEU A 25 13.48 -17.15 11.84
C LEU A 25 13.16 -17.23 13.33
N THR A 26 12.03 -16.66 13.75
CA THR A 26 11.60 -16.74 15.16
C THR A 26 11.30 -18.17 15.58
N LEU A 27 10.62 -18.96 14.73
CA LEU A 27 10.40 -20.39 14.96
C LEU A 27 11.73 -21.18 15.02
N PHE A 28 12.67 -20.88 14.12
CA PHE A 28 13.99 -21.50 14.13
C PHE A 28 14.77 -21.20 15.41
N ASN A 29 14.76 -19.95 15.86
CA ASN A 29 15.39 -19.54 17.11
C ASN A 29 14.75 -20.21 18.33
N LEU A 30 13.41 -20.28 18.36
CA LEU A 30 12.68 -20.95 19.43
C LEU A 30 13.00 -22.44 19.48
N SER A 31 13.12 -23.10 18.32
CA SER A 31 13.50 -24.52 18.24
C SER A 31 14.93 -24.76 18.75
N SER A 32 15.84 -23.81 18.52
CA SER A 32 17.23 -23.87 18.99
C SER A 32 17.31 -23.70 20.50
N VAL A 33 16.56 -22.75 21.06
CA VAL A 33 16.44 -22.56 22.52
C VAL A 33 15.83 -23.80 23.17
N ARG A 34 14.73 -24.33 22.61
CA ARG A 34 14.05 -25.52 23.12
C ARG A 34 15.00 -26.73 23.22
N ARG A 35 15.83 -26.97 22.21
CA ARG A 35 16.81 -28.07 22.22
C ARG A 35 17.81 -27.95 23.36
N VAL A 36 18.28 -26.73 23.65
CA VAL A 36 19.22 -26.48 24.75
C VAL A 36 18.52 -26.68 26.09
N VAL A 37 17.30 -26.18 26.25
CA VAL A 37 16.49 -26.39 27.46
C VAL A 37 16.24 -27.87 27.74
N GLU A 38 15.85 -28.64 26.72
CA GLU A 38 15.66 -30.10 26.85
C GLU A 38 16.97 -30.81 27.24
N SER A 39 18.09 -30.40 26.66
CA SER A 39 19.41 -30.95 26.99
C SER A 39 19.85 -30.63 28.42
N THR A 40 19.61 -29.39 28.88
CA THR A 40 19.86 -28.97 30.26
C THR A 40 19.01 -29.77 31.23
N ARG A 41 17.70 -29.89 30.96
CA ARG A 41 16.78 -30.67 31.80
C ARG A 41 17.23 -32.12 31.93
N PHE A 42 17.56 -32.79 30.81
CA PHE A 42 18.01 -34.18 30.86
C PHE A 42 19.26 -34.35 31.72
N VAL A 43 20.28 -33.51 31.54
CA VAL A 43 21.51 -33.61 32.34
C VAL A 43 21.22 -33.35 33.80
N ASN A 44 20.39 -32.36 34.13
CA ASN A 44 20.05 -32.04 35.51
C ASN A 44 19.34 -33.23 36.20
N ASP A 45 18.41 -33.89 35.50
CA ASP A 45 17.73 -35.08 36.00
C ASP A 45 18.72 -36.24 36.24
N ARG A 46 19.67 -36.47 35.32
CA ARG A 46 20.72 -37.51 35.49
C ARG A 46 21.72 -37.17 36.59
N VAL A 47 22.09 -35.89 36.75
CA VAL A 47 22.98 -35.43 37.82
C VAL A 47 22.33 -35.67 39.18
N PHE A 48 21.03 -35.42 39.29
CA PHE A 48 20.27 -35.71 40.51
C PHE A 48 20.25 -37.20 40.85
N GLU A 49 20.00 -38.07 39.86
CA GLU A 49 20.05 -39.53 40.06
C GLU A 49 21.45 -40.02 40.45
N ILE A 50 22.51 -39.51 39.82
CA ILE A 50 23.90 -39.82 40.22
C ILE A 50 24.16 -39.37 41.64
N ALA A 51 23.69 -38.19 42.05
CA ALA A 51 23.86 -37.70 43.41
C ALA A 51 23.19 -38.62 44.44
N LEU A 52 21.97 -39.11 44.14
CA LEU A 52 21.25 -40.07 44.98
C LEU A 52 21.97 -41.43 45.03
N ALA A 53 22.23 -42.06 43.88
CA ALA A 53 22.87 -43.37 43.82
C ALA A 53 24.26 -43.37 44.47
N LYS A 54 25.03 -42.30 44.28
CA LYS A 54 26.31 -42.09 44.95
C LYS A 54 26.16 -41.95 46.47
N SER A 55 25.15 -41.21 46.94
CA SER A 55 24.82 -41.12 48.37
C SER A 55 24.50 -42.51 48.94
N ASP A 56 23.73 -43.31 48.20
CA ASP A 56 23.39 -44.68 48.61
C ASP A 56 24.62 -45.60 48.63
N VAL A 57 25.60 -45.42 47.72
CA VAL A 57 26.89 -46.13 47.79
C VAL A 57 27.60 -45.81 49.10
N LEU A 58 27.74 -44.52 49.45
CA LEU A 58 28.41 -44.10 50.69
C LEU A 58 27.71 -44.67 51.93
N VAL A 59 26.38 -44.58 51.98
CA VAL A 59 25.58 -45.13 53.09
C VAL A 59 25.69 -46.65 53.16
N ALA A 60 25.62 -47.35 52.03
CA ALA A 60 25.68 -48.81 52.00
C ALA A 60 27.06 -49.33 52.44
N VAL A 61 28.13 -48.67 52.03
CA VAL A 61 29.49 -48.97 52.49
C VAL A 61 29.61 -48.74 54.00
N GLN A 62 29.12 -47.60 54.51
CA GLN A 62 29.17 -47.27 55.93
C GLN A 62 28.33 -48.23 56.80
N MET A 63 27.17 -48.65 56.31
CA MET A 63 26.28 -49.60 56.99
C MET A 63 26.68 -51.07 56.78
N LYS A 64 27.73 -51.34 56.00
CA LYS A 64 28.16 -52.70 55.62
C LYS A 64 27.03 -53.52 54.99
N ASN A 65 26.18 -52.88 54.19
CA ASN A 65 25.01 -53.51 53.59
C ASN A 65 25.27 -53.84 52.11
N GLU A 66 25.61 -55.10 51.84
CA GLU A 66 25.92 -55.59 50.48
C GLU A 66 24.78 -55.45 49.49
N GLU A 67 23.53 -55.70 49.93
CA GLU A 67 22.37 -55.65 49.04
C GLU A 67 22.10 -54.22 48.56
N LYS A 68 22.09 -53.27 49.49
CA LYS A 68 21.97 -51.84 49.18
C LYS A 68 23.14 -51.37 48.32
N LEU A 69 24.35 -51.86 48.59
CA LEU A 69 25.53 -51.49 47.82
C LEU A 69 25.41 -51.95 46.37
N LYS A 70 24.99 -53.20 46.16
CA LYS A 70 24.77 -53.77 44.82
C LYS A 70 23.69 -52.99 44.06
N GLN A 71 22.62 -52.59 44.74
CA GLN A 71 21.57 -51.76 44.13
C GLN A 71 22.09 -50.38 43.75
N ALA A 72 22.77 -49.67 44.66
CA ALA A 72 23.31 -48.34 44.42
C ALA A 72 24.34 -48.33 43.27
N LEU A 73 25.21 -49.35 43.21
CA LEU A 73 26.15 -49.53 42.10
C LEU A 73 25.44 -49.81 40.76
N SER A 74 24.35 -50.59 40.78
CA SER A 74 23.52 -50.85 39.61
C SER A 74 22.84 -49.59 39.09
N ASP A 75 22.30 -48.76 39.98
CA ASP A 75 21.64 -47.50 39.63
C ASP A 75 22.65 -46.49 39.05
N LEU A 76 23.85 -46.44 39.61
CA LEU A 76 24.94 -45.60 39.11
C LEU A 76 25.42 -46.05 37.72
N ASP A 77 25.61 -47.35 37.50
CA ASP A 77 25.97 -47.93 36.19
C ASP A 77 24.89 -47.67 35.14
N LYS A 78 23.62 -47.85 35.50
CA LYS A 78 22.48 -47.57 34.62
C LYS A 78 22.46 -46.10 34.20
N THR A 79 22.61 -45.18 35.16
CA THR A 79 22.59 -43.74 34.89
C THR A 79 23.78 -43.33 34.00
N ALA A 80 24.97 -43.90 34.22
CA ALA A 80 26.13 -43.68 33.36
C ALA A 80 25.92 -44.19 31.93
N LYS A 81 25.29 -45.36 31.75
CA LYS A 81 24.90 -45.89 30.44
C LYS A 81 23.88 -45.01 29.72
N ASP A 82 22.90 -44.49 30.45
CA ASP A 82 21.88 -43.58 29.90
C ASP A 82 22.51 -42.26 29.41
N ILE A 83 23.47 -41.71 30.16
CA ILE A 83 24.28 -40.57 29.71
C ILE A 83 25.09 -40.95 28.45
N LYS A 84 25.78 -42.10 28.48
CA LYS A 84 26.62 -42.59 27.38
C LYS A 84 25.84 -42.73 26.08
N ALA A 85 24.61 -43.26 26.14
CA ALA A 85 23.73 -43.41 24.99
C ALA A 85 23.36 -42.07 24.34
N ASN A 86 23.33 -40.98 25.12
CA ASN A 86 22.91 -39.65 24.69
C ASN A 86 24.08 -38.67 24.42
N LEU A 87 25.34 -39.10 24.57
CA LEU A 87 26.54 -38.26 24.37
C LEU A 87 26.57 -37.48 23.04
N LYS A 88 25.97 -38.06 21.99
CA LYS A 88 25.94 -37.45 20.65
C LYS A 88 25.08 -36.18 20.59
N SER A 89 24.08 -36.04 21.46
CA SER A 89 23.17 -34.90 21.52
C SER A 89 23.82 -33.64 22.10
N TYR A 90 24.97 -33.79 22.76
CA TYR A 90 25.69 -32.69 23.40
C TYR A 90 26.78 -32.09 22.51
N SER A 91 27.13 -30.84 22.82
CA SER A 91 28.28 -30.14 22.24
C SER A 91 29.58 -30.92 22.52
N LYS A 92 30.60 -30.74 21.67
CA LYS A 92 31.91 -31.39 21.85
C LYS A 92 32.45 -31.19 23.27
N ARG A 93 32.37 -29.97 23.78
CA ARG A 93 32.83 -29.63 25.13
C ARG A 93 32.06 -30.36 26.23
N ASN A 94 30.74 -30.40 26.16
CA ASN A 94 29.94 -31.09 27.18
C ASN A 94 30.07 -32.61 27.07
N ARG A 95 30.30 -33.13 25.86
CA ARG A 95 30.61 -34.55 25.63
C ARG A 95 31.90 -34.97 26.33
N GLU A 96 32.99 -34.20 26.16
CA GLU A 96 34.27 -34.47 26.84
C GLU A 96 34.10 -34.52 28.37
N ILE A 97 33.32 -33.59 28.93
CA ILE A 97 33.09 -33.53 30.38
C ILE A 97 32.19 -34.71 30.84
N LEU A 98 31.15 -35.07 30.08
CA LEU A 98 30.29 -36.21 30.39
C LEU A 98 31.03 -37.56 30.25
N GLU A 99 31.95 -37.68 29.29
CA GLU A 99 32.85 -38.84 29.16
C GLU A 99 33.78 -38.95 30.37
N GLN A 100 34.32 -37.82 30.85
CA GLN A 100 35.08 -37.79 32.10
C GLN A 100 34.21 -38.21 33.29
N ALA A 101 32.96 -37.75 33.38
CA ALA A 101 32.05 -38.13 34.47
C ALA A 101 31.76 -39.64 34.46
N ILE A 102 31.53 -40.23 33.28
CA ILE A 102 31.35 -41.67 33.11
C ILE A 102 32.60 -42.42 33.57
N SER A 103 33.81 -41.95 33.20
CA SER A 103 35.06 -42.57 33.61
C SER A 103 35.27 -42.54 35.13
N GLU A 104 34.91 -41.45 35.80
CA GLU A 104 34.97 -41.33 37.26
C GLU A 104 33.94 -42.25 37.95
N ILE A 105 32.74 -42.38 37.36
CA ILE A 105 31.72 -43.34 37.82
C ILE A 105 32.22 -44.78 37.71
N GLU A 106 32.76 -45.19 36.56
CA GLU A 106 33.32 -46.53 36.36
C GLU A 106 34.46 -46.80 37.35
N THR A 107 35.29 -45.79 37.62
CA THR A 107 36.38 -45.86 38.61
C THR A 107 35.86 -46.05 40.03
N LEU A 108 34.78 -45.36 40.42
CA LEU A 108 34.12 -45.54 41.71
C LEU A 108 33.53 -46.95 41.81
N ILE A 109 32.76 -47.39 40.81
CA ILE A 109 32.13 -48.71 40.77
C ILE A 109 33.18 -49.80 40.95
N ASN A 110 34.26 -49.77 40.17
CA ASN A 110 35.32 -50.78 40.24
C ASN A 110 36.05 -50.76 41.58
N SER A 111 36.23 -49.59 42.20
CA SER A 111 36.89 -49.49 43.50
C SER A 111 36.06 -50.04 44.66
N VAL A 112 34.74 -50.15 44.50
CA VAL A 112 33.82 -50.55 45.57
C VAL A 112 33.27 -51.98 45.34
N LYS A 113 33.20 -52.44 44.09
CA LYS A 113 32.61 -53.74 43.71
C LYS A 113 33.30 -54.96 44.32
N SER A 114 34.59 -54.86 44.62
CA SER A 114 35.40 -55.96 45.18
C SER A 114 35.89 -55.68 46.60
N VAL A 115 35.27 -54.72 47.29
CA VAL A 115 35.62 -54.38 48.67
C VAL A 115 34.99 -55.39 49.61
N ASP A 116 35.82 -55.96 50.49
CA ASP A 116 35.34 -56.70 51.65
C ASP A 116 34.77 -55.70 52.67
N LEU A 117 33.44 -55.70 52.82
CA LEU A 117 32.74 -54.80 53.75
C LEU A 117 32.98 -55.18 55.22
N GLU A 118 33.41 -56.40 55.52
CA GLU A 118 33.70 -56.85 56.88
C GLU A 118 35.01 -56.23 57.39
N HIS A 119 36.05 -56.21 56.54
CA HIS A 119 37.40 -55.67 56.83
C HIS A 119 37.65 -54.25 56.29
N PHE A 120 36.58 -53.48 56.14
CA PHE A 120 36.60 -52.12 55.63
C PHE A 120 37.29 -51.13 56.59
N ASP A 121 38.31 -50.41 56.10
CA ASP A 121 39.08 -49.41 56.87
C ASP A 121 38.74 -47.94 56.52
N GLU A 122 39.16 -47.01 57.38
CA GLU A 122 38.89 -45.57 57.23
C GLU A 122 39.60 -44.97 56.00
N ALA A 123 40.76 -45.51 55.63
CA ALA A 123 41.53 -45.07 54.47
C ALA A 123 40.79 -45.35 53.16
N LEU A 124 40.18 -46.53 53.06
CA LEU A 124 39.36 -46.94 51.92
C LEU A 124 38.07 -46.13 51.86
N TYR A 125 37.41 -45.85 52.99
CA TYR A 125 36.24 -44.95 53.04
C TYR A 125 36.56 -43.55 52.53
N THR A 126 37.67 -42.98 52.99
CA THR A 126 38.14 -41.67 52.54
C THR A 126 38.44 -41.68 51.04
N SER A 127 39.02 -42.77 50.53
CA SER A 127 39.25 -42.96 49.10
C SER A 127 37.94 -42.96 48.29
N ILE A 128 36.93 -43.69 48.76
CA ILE A 128 35.60 -43.76 48.12
C ILE A 128 34.92 -42.39 48.11
N ILE A 129 34.95 -41.66 49.24
CA ILE A 129 34.44 -40.28 49.32
C ILE A 129 35.14 -39.39 48.30
N SER A 130 36.48 -39.43 48.23
CA SER A 130 37.23 -38.58 47.30
C SER A 130 36.89 -38.87 45.82
N LYS A 131 36.65 -40.14 45.45
CA LYS A 131 36.19 -40.52 44.10
C LYS A 131 34.76 -40.04 43.85
N ALA A 132 33.88 -40.17 44.85
CA ALA A 132 32.52 -39.66 44.81
C ALA A 132 32.46 -38.13 44.65
N GLU A 133 33.38 -37.38 45.26
CA GLU A 133 33.50 -35.93 45.11
C GLU A 133 33.99 -35.52 43.72
N ARG A 134 34.94 -36.26 43.11
CA ARG A 134 35.38 -35.99 41.73
C ARG A 134 34.23 -36.05 40.73
N ILE A 135 33.29 -36.99 40.92
CA ILE A 135 32.09 -37.08 40.08
C ILE A 135 31.28 -35.78 40.18
N ASN A 136 31.09 -35.23 41.38
CA ASN A 136 30.40 -33.95 41.57
C ASN A 136 31.12 -32.80 40.86
N ASP A 137 32.44 -32.70 41.01
CA ASP A 137 33.23 -31.62 40.39
C ASP A 137 33.14 -31.63 38.86
N VAL A 138 33.13 -32.82 38.27
CA VAL A 138 32.98 -32.97 36.82
C VAL A 138 31.56 -32.66 36.37
N LEU A 139 30.54 -33.18 37.05
CA LEU A 139 29.13 -32.94 36.70
C LEU A 139 28.73 -31.47 36.86
N ARG A 140 29.24 -30.80 37.90
CA ARG A 140 29.03 -29.35 38.12
C ARG A 140 29.48 -28.53 36.92
N LYS A 141 30.64 -28.88 36.33
CA LYS A 141 31.14 -28.22 35.11
C LYS A 141 30.18 -28.40 33.93
N VAL A 142 29.48 -29.53 33.80
CA VAL A 142 28.50 -29.73 32.72
C VAL A 142 27.30 -28.82 32.92
N VAL A 143 26.76 -28.79 34.13
CA VAL A 143 25.59 -27.97 34.48
C VAL A 143 25.89 -26.48 34.24
N GLU A 144 27.01 -25.98 34.78
CA GLU A 144 27.43 -24.59 34.58
C GLU A 144 27.60 -24.24 33.09
N ASN A 145 28.19 -25.13 32.29
CA ASN A 145 28.33 -24.90 30.85
C ASN A 145 26.97 -24.89 30.12
N LEU A 146 26.02 -25.75 30.51
CA LEU A 146 24.69 -25.79 29.92
C LEU A 146 23.88 -24.54 30.25
N ASP A 147 23.97 -24.04 31.49
CA ASP A 147 23.32 -22.79 31.90
C ASP A 147 23.85 -21.58 31.12
N VAL A 148 25.18 -21.47 30.98
CA VAL A 148 25.81 -20.41 30.20
C VAL A 148 25.38 -20.47 28.73
N LEU A 149 25.30 -21.67 28.14
CA LEU A 149 24.81 -21.86 26.77
C LEU A 149 23.35 -21.45 26.63
N GLN A 150 22.49 -21.80 27.59
CA GLN A 150 21.07 -21.44 27.58
C GLN A 150 20.87 -19.92 27.62
N VAL A 151 21.54 -19.22 28.55
CA VAL A 151 21.48 -17.75 28.65
C VAL A 151 22.03 -17.09 27.38
N LYS A 152 23.14 -17.60 26.83
CA LYS A 152 23.72 -17.08 25.59
C LYS A 152 22.78 -17.23 24.40
N GLN A 153 22.09 -18.37 24.28
CA GLN A 153 21.15 -18.62 23.20
C GLN A 153 19.90 -17.75 23.31
N LEU A 154 19.38 -17.53 24.51
CA LEU A 154 18.29 -16.58 24.75
C LEU A 154 18.70 -15.15 24.36
N ARG A 155 19.89 -14.71 24.76
CA ARG A 155 20.41 -13.38 24.39
C ARG A 155 20.57 -13.24 22.87
N ASN A 156 21.14 -14.24 22.22
CA ASN A 156 21.31 -14.23 20.77
C ASN A 156 19.97 -14.22 20.03
N ALA A 157 18.98 -14.99 20.49
CA ALA A 157 17.63 -14.98 19.95
C ALA A 157 17.00 -13.58 20.06
N ASN A 158 17.11 -12.93 21.23
CA ASN A 158 16.59 -11.57 21.43
C ASN A 158 17.28 -10.55 20.50
N VAL A 159 18.61 -10.58 20.39
CA VAL A 159 19.36 -9.68 19.50
C VAL A 159 18.95 -9.89 18.05
N GLN A 160 18.79 -11.13 17.60
CA GLN A 160 18.33 -11.42 16.24
C GLN A 160 16.91 -10.90 16.00
N VAL A 161 15.98 -11.06 16.96
CA VAL A 161 14.62 -10.51 16.85
C VAL A 161 14.66 -8.98 16.68
N TYR A 162 15.50 -8.27 17.44
CA TYR A 162 15.63 -6.82 17.29
C TYR A 162 16.22 -6.42 15.93
N ILE A 163 17.30 -7.07 15.49
CA ILE A 163 17.92 -6.78 14.18
C ILE A 163 16.90 -6.97 13.05
N TRP A 164 16.23 -8.11 13.04
CA TRP A 164 15.25 -8.43 12.01
C TRP A 164 14.00 -7.56 12.08
N GLY A 165 13.57 -7.16 13.28
CA GLY A 165 12.51 -6.17 13.47
C GLY A 165 12.87 -4.81 12.88
N ILE A 166 14.08 -4.31 13.13
CA ILE A 166 14.56 -3.04 12.56
C ILE A 166 14.62 -3.14 11.02
N VAL A 167 15.15 -4.23 10.48
CA VAL A 167 15.19 -4.46 9.03
C VAL A 167 13.79 -4.39 8.44
N ALA A 168 12.80 -5.05 9.06
CA ALA A 168 11.42 -5.03 8.59
C ALA A 168 10.81 -3.62 8.59
N VAL A 169 11.08 -2.81 9.63
CA VAL A 169 10.63 -1.40 9.69
C VAL A 169 11.26 -0.58 8.55
N VAL A 170 12.57 -0.73 8.31
CA VAL A 170 13.25 -0.03 7.21
C VAL A 170 12.64 -0.40 5.85
N PHE A 171 12.40 -1.69 5.60
CA PHE A 171 11.74 -2.12 4.36
C PHE A 171 10.31 -1.57 4.23
N ALA A 172 9.54 -1.54 5.33
CA ALA A 172 8.19 -0.96 5.32
C ALA A 172 8.22 0.54 4.95
N LEU A 173 9.19 1.30 5.47
CA LEU A 173 9.38 2.70 5.11
C LEU A 173 9.75 2.88 3.62
N VAL A 174 10.64 2.03 3.10
CA VAL A 174 11.03 2.04 1.68
C VAL A 174 9.84 1.73 0.77
N ILE A 175 9.05 0.70 1.10
CA ILE A 175 7.86 0.33 0.33
C ILE A 175 6.82 1.46 0.37
N THR A 176 6.63 2.08 1.54
CA THR A 176 5.72 3.24 1.71
C THR A 176 6.17 4.41 0.86
N PHE A 177 7.46 4.75 0.87
CA PHE A 177 8.03 5.82 0.07
C PHE A 177 7.86 5.57 -1.44
N ILE A 178 8.17 4.35 -1.90
CA ILE A 178 8.02 3.94 -3.30
C ILE A 178 6.54 4.02 -3.73
N THR A 179 5.62 3.52 -2.91
CA THR A 179 4.18 3.55 -3.21
C THR A 179 3.67 4.99 -3.28
N THR A 180 4.12 5.85 -2.36
CA THR A 180 3.75 7.28 -2.35
C THR A 180 4.22 8.00 -3.60
N GLN A 181 5.48 7.79 -4.00
CA GLN A 181 6.05 8.44 -5.18
C GLN A 181 5.47 7.89 -6.50
N SER A 182 5.20 6.57 -6.56
CA SER A 182 4.85 5.90 -7.81
C SER A 182 3.36 5.73 -8.07
N LEU A 183 2.50 5.87 -7.05
CA LEU A 183 1.04 5.81 -7.15
C LEU A 183 0.40 7.10 -6.64
N ILE A 184 0.59 7.44 -5.36
CA ILE A 184 -0.18 8.50 -4.70
C ILE A 184 0.05 9.87 -5.35
N LYS A 185 1.32 10.26 -5.60
CA LYS A 185 1.63 11.55 -6.23
C LYS A 185 1.07 11.68 -7.66
N PRO A 186 1.29 10.73 -8.60
CA PRO A 186 0.67 10.79 -9.92
C PRO A 186 -0.87 10.84 -9.87
N VAL A 187 -1.50 10.04 -9.01
CA VAL A 187 -2.96 10.05 -8.84
C VAL A 187 -3.44 11.43 -8.38
N ARG A 188 -2.78 12.03 -7.39
CA ARG A 188 -3.12 13.37 -6.91
C ARG A 188 -3.00 14.43 -8.01
N LYS A 189 -1.97 14.34 -8.87
CA LYS A 189 -1.82 15.24 -10.03
C LYS A 189 -2.99 15.10 -11.02
N VAL A 190 -3.44 13.87 -11.32
CA VAL A 190 -4.62 13.67 -12.18
C VAL A 190 -5.88 14.21 -11.51
N MET A 191 -6.06 14.00 -10.21
CA MET A 191 -7.20 14.54 -9.48
C MET A 191 -7.24 16.08 -9.53
N THR A 192 -6.10 16.74 -9.37
CA THR A 192 -6.01 18.20 -9.51
C THR A 192 -6.35 18.67 -10.93
N LEU A 193 -5.94 17.93 -11.97
CA LEU A 193 -6.35 18.25 -13.35
C LEU A 193 -7.87 18.17 -13.52
N ILE A 194 -8.48 17.09 -13.03
CA ILE A 194 -9.93 16.90 -13.12
C ILE A 194 -10.67 18.00 -12.36
N ASP A 195 -10.23 18.33 -11.14
CA ASP A 195 -10.84 19.36 -10.30
C ASP A 195 -10.85 20.73 -10.97
N ASN A 196 -9.74 21.12 -11.62
CA ASN A 196 -9.68 22.35 -12.39
C ASN A 196 -10.62 22.33 -13.61
N ILE A 197 -10.67 21.22 -14.36
CA ILE A 197 -11.59 21.07 -15.49
C ILE A 197 -13.04 21.21 -15.00
N SER A 198 -13.41 20.57 -13.89
CA SER A 198 -14.77 20.67 -13.34
C SER A 198 -15.13 22.08 -12.86
N ASN A 199 -14.14 22.88 -12.47
CA ASN A 199 -14.30 24.29 -12.12
C ASN A 199 -14.22 25.24 -13.34
N GLY A 200 -14.18 24.71 -14.56
CA GLY A 200 -14.12 25.50 -15.80
C GLY A 200 -12.74 26.07 -16.12
N VAL A 201 -11.70 25.73 -15.36
CA VAL A 201 -10.33 26.21 -15.56
C VAL A 201 -9.56 25.23 -16.44
N LEU A 202 -9.52 25.52 -17.75
CA LEU A 202 -8.86 24.65 -18.75
C LEU A 202 -7.43 25.09 -19.08
N ASN A 203 -7.09 26.36 -18.85
CA ASN A 203 -5.79 26.95 -19.21
C ASN A 203 -4.74 26.81 -18.11
N ILE A 204 -4.49 25.58 -17.66
CA ILE A 204 -3.47 25.27 -16.66
C ILE A 204 -2.29 24.53 -17.28
N GLU A 205 -1.08 24.94 -16.89
CA GLU A 205 0.15 24.25 -17.22
C GLU A 205 0.39 23.14 -16.19
N ILE A 206 0.06 21.90 -16.56
CA ILE A 206 0.26 20.76 -15.65
C ILE A 206 1.60 20.09 -15.94
N GLU A 207 2.36 19.89 -14.86
CA GLU A 207 3.58 19.12 -14.89
C GLU A 207 3.34 17.72 -15.47
N LYS A 208 4.03 17.41 -16.57
CA LYS A 208 3.83 16.18 -17.35
C LYS A 208 3.90 14.94 -16.46
N ILE A 209 2.79 14.19 -16.40
CA ILE A 209 2.70 12.95 -15.63
C ILE A 209 3.48 11.86 -16.38
N LYS A 210 4.75 11.67 -15.99
CA LYS A 210 5.68 10.68 -16.58
C LYS A 210 5.42 9.26 -16.05
N SER A 211 4.16 8.80 -16.07
CA SER A 211 3.84 7.41 -15.76
C SER A 211 3.56 6.60 -17.03
N ARG A 212 4.02 5.35 -17.08
CA ARG A 212 3.81 4.41 -18.20
C ARG A 212 2.81 3.30 -17.87
N ASP A 213 2.06 3.47 -16.78
CA ASP A 213 1.07 2.52 -16.28
C ASP A 213 -0.35 3.02 -16.51
N GLU A 214 -1.32 2.39 -15.85
CA GLU A 214 -2.73 2.76 -15.90
C GLU A 214 -2.97 4.21 -15.47
N ILE A 215 -2.18 4.76 -14.53
CA ILE A 215 -2.30 6.17 -14.12
C ILE A 215 -1.81 7.10 -15.23
N GLY A 216 -0.76 6.70 -15.96
CA GLY A 216 -0.29 7.43 -17.14
C GLY A 216 -1.33 7.46 -18.26
N ARG A 217 -1.99 6.32 -18.52
CA ARG A 217 -3.10 6.23 -19.49
C ARG A 217 -4.29 7.08 -19.07
N MET A 218 -4.61 7.09 -17.78
CA MET A 218 -5.66 7.93 -17.20
C MET A 218 -5.34 9.41 -17.41
N ALA A 219 -4.12 9.84 -17.07
CA ALA A 219 -3.65 11.21 -17.29
C ALA A 219 -3.76 11.64 -18.76
N GLN A 220 -3.34 10.78 -19.70
CA GLN A 220 -3.45 11.06 -21.13
C GLN A 220 -4.91 11.19 -21.60
N SER A 221 -5.81 10.37 -21.04
CA SER A 221 -7.23 10.41 -21.40
C SER A 221 -7.90 11.69 -20.91
N VAL A 222 -7.57 12.13 -19.69
CA VAL A 222 -8.05 13.41 -19.13
C VAL A 222 -7.49 14.59 -19.91
N GLU A 223 -6.21 14.55 -20.30
CA GLU A 223 -5.60 15.59 -21.14
C GLU A 223 -6.27 15.70 -22.51
N LYS A 224 -6.61 14.56 -23.14
CA LYS A 224 -7.37 14.55 -24.39
C LYS A 224 -8.76 15.17 -24.21
N LEU A 225 -9.45 14.86 -23.11
CA LEU A 225 -10.74 15.46 -22.79
C LEU A 225 -10.62 16.99 -22.60
N ARG A 226 -9.59 17.46 -21.89
CA ARG A 226 -9.28 18.89 -21.75
C ARG A 226 -9.15 19.57 -23.12
N GLY A 227 -8.37 18.99 -24.03
CA GLY A 227 -8.17 19.52 -25.38
C GLY A 227 -9.48 19.62 -26.18
N ILE A 228 -10.33 18.59 -26.10
CA ILE A 228 -11.65 18.61 -26.75
C ILE A 228 -12.54 19.71 -26.18
N LEU A 229 -12.58 19.87 -24.86
CA LEU A 229 -13.38 20.94 -24.22
C LEU A 229 -12.89 22.33 -24.62
N LEU A 230 -11.58 22.52 -24.75
CA LEU A 230 -10.98 23.78 -25.16
C LEU A 230 -11.36 24.12 -26.61
N ASP A 231 -11.30 23.14 -27.52
CA ASP A 231 -11.71 23.28 -28.92
C ASP A 231 -13.21 23.62 -29.07
N VAL A 232 -14.06 22.95 -28.28
CA VAL A 232 -15.50 23.25 -28.22
C VAL A 232 -15.73 24.70 -27.76
N LEU A 233 -15.06 25.14 -26.69
CA LEU A 233 -15.19 26.52 -26.21
C LEU A 233 -14.67 27.56 -27.21
N THR A 234 -13.57 27.27 -27.92
CA THR A 234 -13.06 28.14 -28.98
C THR A 234 -14.06 28.26 -30.12
N THR A 235 -14.67 27.14 -30.53
CA THR A 235 -15.69 27.11 -31.58
C THR A 235 -16.94 27.89 -31.17
N VAL A 236 -17.42 27.70 -29.94
CA VAL A 236 -18.57 28.45 -29.40
C VAL A 236 -18.28 29.94 -29.33
N ASN A 237 -17.11 30.35 -28.84
CA ASN A 237 -16.74 31.78 -28.81
C ASN A 237 -16.71 32.39 -30.22
N LYS A 238 -16.17 31.67 -31.21
CA LYS A 238 -16.18 32.13 -32.60
C LYS A 238 -17.61 32.31 -33.13
N ALA A 239 -18.46 31.31 -32.93
CA ALA A 239 -19.86 31.37 -33.35
C ALA A 239 -20.63 32.54 -32.68
N THR A 240 -20.37 32.81 -31.40
CA THR A 240 -20.96 33.95 -30.68
C THR A 240 -20.47 35.30 -31.22
N ASN A 241 -19.20 35.41 -31.61
CA ASN A 241 -18.68 36.63 -32.23
C ASN A 241 -19.28 36.85 -33.63
N ASP A 242 -19.36 35.80 -34.45
CA ASP A 242 -19.98 35.86 -35.77
C ASP A 242 -21.47 36.24 -35.67
N LEU A 243 -22.18 35.70 -34.66
CA LEU A 243 -23.57 36.04 -34.37
C LEU A 243 -23.73 37.50 -33.92
N SER A 244 -22.82 38.00 -33.08
CA SER A 244 -22.81 39.42 -32.66
C SER A 244 -22.63 40.35 -33.86
N ALA A 245 -21.67 40.07 -34.73
CA ALA A 245 -21.43 40.86 -35.95
C ALA A 245 -22.64 40.84 -36.91
N THR A 246 -23.24 39.66 -37.12
CA THR A 246 -24.45 39.53 -37.94
C THR A 246 -25.63 40.31 -37.35
N SER A 247 -25.74 40.35 -36.01
CA SER A 247 -26.78 41.12 -35.32
C SER A 247 -26.58 42.63 -35.48
N GLU A 248 -25.33 43.11 -35.48
CA GLU A 248 -25.01 44.52 -35.78
C GLU A 248 -25.35 44.89 -37.23
N GLU A 249 -25.00 44.04 -38.20
CA GLU A 249 -25.33 44.24 -39.62
C GLU A 249 -26.86 44.24 -39.86
N LEU A 250 -27.58 43.33 -39.20
CA LEU A 250 -29.03 43.27 -39.26
C LEU A 250 -29.66 44.54 -38.66
N SER A 251 -29.12 45.06 -37.56
CA SER A 251 -29.58 46.30 -36.93
C SER A 251 -29.39 47.50 -37.88
N ALA A 252 -28.22 47.62 -38.50
CA ALA A 252 -27.94 48.67 -39.48
C ALA A 252 -28.84 48.56 -40.72
N THR A 253 -29.07 47.34 -41.22
CA THR A 253 -29.99 47.10 -42.35
C THR A 253 -31.41 47.50 -41.98
N THR A 254 -31.86 47.18 -40.78
CA THR A 254 -33.20 47.55 -40.29
C THR A 254 -33.35 49.08 -40.16
N GLN A 255 -32.29 49.80 -39.78
CA GLN A 255 -32.29 51.27 -39.77
C GLN A 255 -32.40 51.86 -41.18
N ASN A 256 -31.67 51.32 -42.15
CA ASN A 256 -31.76 51.76 -43.54
C ASN A 256 -33.16 51.51 -44.11
N VAL A 257 -33.72 50.31 -43.91
CA VAL A 257 -35.10 50.00 -44.33
C VAL A 257 -36.11 50.95 -43.69
N SER A 258 -35.92 51.30 -42.41
CA SER A 258 -36.79 52.27 -41.73
C SER A 258 -36.71 53.68 -42.35
N ALA A 259 -35.52 54.10 -42.77
CA ALA A 259 -35.32 55.37 -43.48
C ALA A 259 -35.98 55.34 -44.87
N ASP A 260 -35.76 54.27 -45.65
CA ASP A 260 -36.37 54.09 -46.97
C ASP A 260 -37.90 54.08 -46.90
N LEU A 261 -38.48 53.44 -45.88
CA LEU A 261 -39.93 53.47 -45.63
C LEU A 261 -40.44 54.88 -45.34
N ASN A 262 -39.65 55.72 -44.68
CA ASN A 262 -40.00 57.11 -44.40
C ASN A 262 -39.98 57.95 -45.70
N ASP A 263 -38.98 57.73 -46.56
CA ASP A 263 -38.89 58.37 -47.89
C ASP A 263 -40.02 57.92 -48.82
N LEU A 264 -40.39 56.63 -48.76
CA LEU A 264 -41.54 56.09 -49.48
C LEU A 264 -42.85 56.72 -48.99
N ALA A 265 -43.03 56.89 -47.67
CA ALA A 265 -44.20 57.56 -47.11
C ALA A 265 -44.29 59.03 -47.59
N ASN A 266 -43.17 59.74 -47.66
CA ASN A 266 -43.13 61.10 -48.20
C ASN A 266 -43.51 61.14 -49.68
N SER A 267 -42.99 60.21 -50.48
CA SER A 267 -43.33 60.10 -51.90
C SER A 267 -44.81 59.77 -52.12
N MET A 268 -45.41 58.91 -51.28
CA MET A 268 -46.84 58.61 -51.32
C MET A 268 -47.71 59.82 -50.95
N ASN A 269 -47.26 60.66 -50.01
CA ASN A 269 -47.91 61.95 -49.73
C ASN A 269 -47.86 62.89 -50.94
N SER A 270 -46.73 62.98 -51.64
CA SER A 270 -46.62 63.76 -52.87
C SER A 270 -47.54 63.24 -53.98
N ILE A 271 -47.58 61.92 -54.22
CA ILE A 271 -48.48 61.31 -55.20
C ILE A 271 -49.94 61.57 -54.85
N SER A 272 -50.31 61.48 -53.57
CA SER A 272 -51.68 61.77 -53.12
C SER A 272 -52.06 63.22 -53.41
N LYS A 273 -51.13 64.16 -53.20
CA LYS A 273 -51.34 65.57 -53.51
C LYS A 273 -51.44 65.83 -55.02
N GLU A 274 -50.57 65.22 -55.83
CA GLU A 274 -50.65 65.30 -57.30
C GLU A 274 -51.98 64.72 -57.82
N ALA A 275 -52.48 63.65 -57.22
CA ALA A 275 -53.77 63.07 -57.57
C ALA A 275 -54.93 64.02 -57.22
N GLU A 276 -54.85 64.75 -56.09
CA GLU A 276 -55.81 65.78 -55.70
C GLU A 276 -55.80 66.96 -56.70
N ASP A 277 -54.61 67.47 -57.04
CA ASP A 277 -54.43 68.54 -58.04
C ASP A 277 -54.96 68.13 -59.43
N ASN A 278 -54.71 66.87 -59.84
CA ASN A 278 -55.20 66.32 -61.10
C ASN A 278 -56.72 66.15 -61.10
N SER A 279 -57.32 65.74 -59.96
CA SER A 279 -58.77 65.67 -59.80
C SER A 279 -59.41 67.05 -59.95
N ALA A 280 -58.85 68.08 -59.31
CA ALA A 280 -59.33 69.45 -59.44
C ALA A 280 -59.23 69.96 -60.88
N SER A 281 -58.13 69.66 -61.57
CA SER A 281 -57.95 70.00 -62.99
C SER A 281 -58.99 69.31 -63.89
N LEU A 282 -59.35 68.05 -63.60
CA LEU A 282 -60.40 67.33 -64.32
C LEU A 282 -61.79 67.92 -64.07
N GLU A 283 -62.08 68.37 -62.85
CA GLU A 283 -63.32 69.09 -62.55
C GLU A 283 -63.40 70.40 -63.36
N GLU A 284 -62.30 71.17 -63.42
CA GLU A 284 -62.23 72.39 -64.24
C GLU A 284 -62.41 72.09 -65.73
N ILE A 285 -61.76 71.06 -66.27
CA ILE A 285 -61.94 70.63 -67.66
C ILE A 285 -63.39 70.23 -67.92
N THR A 286 -64.01 69.51 -66.99
CA THR A 286 -65.41 69.09 -67.12
C THR A 286 -66.34 70.31 -67.16
N ALA A 287 -66.14 71.28 -66.27
CA ALA A 287 -66.87 72.54 -66.26
C ALA A 287 -66.69 73.32 -67.59
N ASN A 288 -65.46 73.38 -68.11
CA ASN A 288 -65.18 74.00 -69.41
C ASN A 288 -65.86 73.27 -70.57
N ILE A 289 -65.94 71.93 -70.53
CA ILE A 289 -66.67 71.13 -71.52
C ILE A 289 -68.18 71.40 -71.43
N GLU A 290 -68.75 71.49 -70.23
CA GLU A 290 -70.16 71.84 -70.03
C GLU A 290 -70.47 73.25 -70.54
N GLU A 291 -69.60 74.23 -70.26
CA GLU A 291 -69.73 75.58 -70.79
C GLU A 291 -69.64 75.59 -72.32
N PHE A 292 -68.67 74.86 -72.89
CA PHE A 292 -68.52 74.74 -74.35
C PHE A 292 -69.73 74.07 -75.01
N ALA A 293 -70.26 73.01 -74.40
CA ALA A 293 -71.47 72.34 -74.87
C ALA A 293 -72.69 73.28 -74.82
N SER A 294 -72.84 74.05 -73.74
CA SER A 294 -73.89 75.08 -73.61
C SER A 294 -73.75 76.18 -74.66
N ALA A 295 -72.53 76.66 -74.90
CA ALA A 295 -72.25 77.65 -75.95
C ALA A 295 -72.53 77.09 -77.35
N ALA A 296 -72.18 75.83 -77.61
CA ALA A 296 -72.47 75.16 -78.86
C ALA A 296 -73.99 74.99 -79.09
N ASP A 297 -74.75 74.61 -78.05
CA ASP A 297 -76.22 74.52 -78.10
C ASP A 297 -76.86 75.89 -78.36
N SER A 298 -76.39 76.94 -77.68
CA SER A 298 -76.82 78.33 -77.90
C SER A 298 -76.54 78.81 -79.32
N ASN A 299 -75.35 78.52 -79.86
CA ASN A 299 -75.00 78.84 -81.24
C ASN A 299 -75.87 78.08 -82.25
N ALA A 300 -76.13 76.78 -82.01
CA ALA A 300 -77.01 75.99 -82.86
C ALA A 300 -78.44 76.55 -82.85
N LYS A 301 -78.95 76.96 -81.69
CA LYS A 301 -80.26 77.59 -81.54
C LYS A 301 -80.34 78.95 -82.25
N SER A 302 -79.30 79.78 -82.12
CA SER A 302 -79.20 81.06 -82.83
C SER A 302 -79.16 80.87 -84.34
N ALA A 303 -78.46 79.86 -84.85
CA ALA A 303 -78.45 79.53 -86.27
C ALA A 303 -79.81 79.02 -86.78
N GLN A 304 -80.57 78.32 -85.92
CA GLN A 304 -81.92 77.87 -86.23
C GLN A 304 -82.93 79.03 -86.30
N ASP A 305 -82.86 79.98 -85.36
CA ASP A 305 -83.67 81.20 -85.39
C ASP A 305 -83.40 82.08 -86.62
N MET A 306 -82.17 82.07 -87.15
CA MET A 306 -81.82 82.78 -88.41
C MET A 306 -82.43 82.13 -89.66
N LEU A 307 -82.88 80.87 -89.59
CA LEU A 307 -83.42 80.10 -90.71
C LEU A 307 -84.96 80.08 -90.75
N SER A 308 -85.64 80.58 -89.71
CA SER A 308 -87.10 80.71 -89.61
C SER A 308 -87.58 82.13 -89.94
#